data_AF-A0A2G2ZKD2-F1
#
_entry.id   AF-A0A2G2ZKD2-F1
#
_cell.length_a   1.000
_cell.length_b   1.000
_cell.length_c   1.000
_cell.angle_alpha   90.00
_cell.angle_beta   90.00
_cell.angle_gamma   90.00
#
_symmetry.space_group_name_H-M   'P 1'
#
loop_
_entity.id
_entity.type
_entity.pdbx_description
1 polymer ?
#
loop_
_entity_poly.entity_id
_entity_poly.type
_entity_poly.pdbx_seq_one_letter_code
_entity_poly.pdbx_strand_id
1 'polypeptide(L)'
;MSGIVSGKDGSVTCVIVCVELLECVSGCVQRDVGSVGGLGGGRGQVGDRAGRGKGLDAILDAPATLSSWLSEEELDYYASKFEKTGFTGPINYYRALPLDWELTAPWTGAEVKVQTKFIVGEFDLVYLTPGAKEYIHNGEFKKDVPLLEEVVVLEGAGHFVNQERLDEINQHIYDFIQKF
;
A
#
# COMPACT_ATOMS: atom_id res chain seq x y z
N MET A 1 -5.55 5.40 -0.83
CA MET A 1 -6.31 6.62 -0.49
C MET A 1 -6.87 6.39 0.90
N SER A 2 -6.29 7.03 1.91
CA SER A 2 -6.78 6.95 3.28
C SER A 2 -7.83 8.02 3.51
N GLY A 3 -9.03 7.62 3.97
CA GLY A 3 -10.13 8.54 4.24
C GLY A 3 -10.41 8.59 5.74
N ILE A 4 -10.29 9.78 6.35
CA ILE A 4 -10.79 10.03 7.70
C ILE A 4 -12.24 10.48 7.59
N VAL A 5 -13.14 9.75 8.22
CA VAL A 5 -14.58 10.09 8.30
C VAL A 5 -14.92 10.38 9.76
N SER A 6 -15.56 11.52 10.02
CA SER A 6 -16.08 11.83 11.36
C SER A 6 -17.44 11.17 11.54
N GLY A 7 -17.59 10.37 12.58
CA GLY A 7 -18.86 9.77 13.00
C GLY A 7 -19.82 10.81 13.56
N LYS A 8 -21.11 10.45 13.64
CA LYS A 8 -22.18 11.34 14.14
C LYS A 8 -22.07 11.64 15.63
N ASP A 9 -21.39 10.79 16.37
CA ASP A 9 -21.11 10.89 17.81
C ASP A 9 -19.79 11.62 18.12
N GLY A 10 -19.07 12.11 17.09
CA GLY A 10 -17.76 12.75 17.23
C GLY A 10 -16.59 11.76 17.30
N SER A 11 -16.83 10.46 17.11
CA SER A 11 -15.75 9.47 16.93
C SER A 11 -15.05 9.69 15.58
N VAL A 12 -13.73 9.51 15.55
CA VAL A 12 -12.95 9.53 14.30
C VAL A 12 -12.84 8.09 13.81
N THR A 13 -13.20 7.85 12.56
CA THR A 13 -13.13 6.54 11.91
C THR A 13 -12.21 6.61 10.70
N CYS A 14 -11.37 5.60 10.49
CA CYS A 14 -10.44 5.54 9.36
C CYS A 14 -10.79 4.34 8.47
N VAL A 15 -11.00 4.60 7.18
CA VAL A 15 -11.00 3.53 6.18
C VAL A 15 -9.65 3.54 5.49
N ILE A 16 -8.90 2.46 5.68
CA ILE A 16 -7.64 2.23 4.99
C ILE A 16 -7.93 1.32 3.81
N VAL A 17 -8.17 1.91 2.65
CA VAL A 17 -8.04 1.18 1.39
C VAL A 17 -6.55 1.15 1.07
N CYS A 18 -5.95 -0.04 1.12
CA CYS A 18 -4.52 -0.24 0.94
C CYS A 18 -4.10 0.39 -0.38
N VAL A 19 -3.41 1.53 -0.27
CA VAL A 19 -2.58 2.06 -1.36
C VAL A 19 -1.15 2.21 -0.84
N GLU A 20 -0.93 2.37 0.47
CA GLU A 20 0.39 2.29 1.08
C GLU A 20 0.26 1.77 2.52
N LEU A 21 0.44 0.45 2.72
CA LEU A 21 0.60 -0.14 4.07
C LEU A 21 1.76 0.52 4.84
N LEU A 22 2.75 1.04 4.10
CA LEU A 22 3.93 1.70 4.66
C LEU A 22 3.57 2.93 5.50
N GLU A 23 2.60 3.77 5.11
CA GLU A 23 2.33 4.99 5.88
C GLU A 23 1.57 4.70 7.19
N CYS A 24 0.65 3.73 7.19
CA CYS A 24 -0.08 3.38 8.41
C CYS A 24 0.78 2.67 9.47
N VAL A 25 1.81 1.93 9.03
CA VAL A 25 2.65 1.13 9.94
C VAL A 25 3.98 1.83 10.23
N SER A 26 4.62 2.46 9.23
CA SER A 26 5.95 3.06 9.41
C SER A 26 5.95 4.25 10.36
N GLY A 27 4.82 4.94 10.55
CA GLY A 27 4.72 6.09 11.45
C GLY A 27 4.30 5.80 12.90
N CYS A 28 3.64 4.67 13.17
CA CYS A 28 3.18 4.28 14.51
C CYS A 28 3.92 3.05 15.07
N VAL A 29 4.53 2.27 14.19
CA VAL A 29 5.15 0.98 14.49
C VAL A 29 6.53 0.98 13.88
N GLN A 30 7.39 1.88 14.35
CA GLN A 30 8.81 1.82 14.04
C GLN A 30 9.41 0.56 14.69
N ARG A 31 9.11 -0.59 14.09
CA ARG A 31 9.77 -1.88 14.33
C ARG A 31 10.64 -2.14 13.13
N ASP A 32 11.84 -2.65 13.39
CA ASP A 32 12.72 -3.18 12.36
C ASP A 32 11.99 -4.34 11.65
N VAL A 33 11.34 -4.05 10.53
CA VAL A 33 10.91 -5.08 9.56
C VAL A 33 12.15 -5.82 8.99
N GLY A 34 13.36 -5.36 9.31
CA GLY A 34 14.63 -6.03 9.03
C GLY A 34 15.03 -7.20 9.95
N SER A 35 14.21 -7.62 10.92
CA SER A 35 14.55 -8.75 11.81
C SER A 35 14.11 -10.14 11.29
N VAL A 36 13.44 -10.21 10.14
CA VAL A 36 13.19 -11.50 9.44
C VAL A 36 14.30 -11.72 8.40
N GLY A 37 15.46 -12.15 8.88
CA GLY A 37 16.55 -12.63 8.02
C GLY A 37 17.90 -12.01 8.33
N GLY A 38 18.63 -12.60 9.28
CA GLY A 38 20.04 -12.29 9.49
C GLY A 38 20.86 -12.61 8.24
N LEU A 39 21.29 -11.59 7.52
CA LEU A 39 22.38 -11.69 6.56
C LEU A 39 23.68 -11.33 7.28
N GLY A 40 24.28 -12.35 7.90
CA GLY A 40 25.66 -12.31 8.32
C GLY A 40 26.56 -11.99 7.13
N GLY A 41 27.52 -11.08 7.36
CA GLY A 41 28.48 -10.64 6.36
C GLY A 41 29.29 -11.81 5.79
N GLY A 42 29.08 -12.11 4.52
CA GLY A 42 29.91 -12.99 3.72
C GLY A 42 30.20 -12.31 2.39
N ARG A 43 31.48 -11.96 2.13
CA ARG A 43 31.94 -11.52 0.80
C ARG A 43 31.81 -12.69 -0.17
N GLY A 44 30.68 -12.77 -0.87
CA GLY A 44 30.49 -13.62 -2.03
C GLY A 44 30.94 -12.89 -3.29
N GLN A 45 31.86 -13.50 -4.04
CA GLN A 45 32.36 -12.96 -5.30
C GLN A 45 31.22 -12.84 -6.31
N VAL A 46 31.01 -11.64 -6.86
CA VAL A 46 30.09 -11.42 -7.98
C VAL A 46 30.70 -12.08 -9.21
N GLY A 47 30.17 -13.25 -9.56
CA GLY A 47 30.48 -13.94 -10.80
C GLY A 47 29.88 -13.19 -11.97
N ASP A 48 30.77 -12.74 -12.86
CA ASP A 48 30.45 -12.04 -14.09
C ASP A 48 29.76 -12.98 -15.09
N ARG A 49 28.44 -12.84 -15.24
CA ARG A 49 27.68 -13.32 -16.40
C ARG A 49 26.62 -12.28 -16.76
N ALA A 50 27.06 -11.20 -17.38
CA ALA A 50 26.20 -10.31 -18.15
C ALA A 50 25.62 -11.06 -19.36
N GLY A 51 24.51 -11.77 -19.17
CA GLY A 51 23.63 -12.19 -20.25
C GLY A 51 22.89 -10.96 -20.76
N ARG A 52 23.24 -10.50 -21.97
CA ARG A 52 22.42 -9.55 -22.74
C ARG A 52 21.03 -10.15 -22.95
N GLY A 53 20.03 -9.68 -22.20
CA GLY A 53 18.66 -10.18 -22.27
C GLY A 53 17.66 -9.06 -22.02
N LYS A 54 17.22 -8.42 -23.11
CA LYS A 54 15.95 -7.69 -23.28
C LYS A 54 15.31 -7.11 -22.01
N GLY A 55 15.86 -6.00 -21.50
CA GLY A 55 15.15 -5.12 -20.58
C GLY A 55 14.31 -4.09 -21.36
N LEU A 56 13.22 -3.59 -20.76
CA LEU A 56 12.26 -2.55 -21.20
C LEU A 56 11.67 -2.67 -22.63
N ASP A 57 12.46 -2.99 -23.64
CA ASP A 57 12.08 -3.16 -25.05
C ASP A 57 10.99 -4.23 -25.22
N ALA A 58 11.01 -5.30 -24.41
CA ALA A 58 9.99 -6.36 -24.45
C ALA A 58 8.62 -5.91 -23.90
N ILE A 59 8.57 -4.83 -23.12
CA ILE A 59 7.30 -4.25 -22.60
C ILE A 59 6.63 -3.40 -23.68
N LEU A 60 7.41 -2.78 -24.57
CA LEU A 60 6.91 -1.89 -25.63
C LEU A 60 6.22 -2.65 -26.77
N ASP A 61 6.51 -3.94 -26.95
CA ASP A 61 6.01 -4.77 -28.06
C ASP A 61 4.71 -5.54 -27.74
N ALA A 62 4.19 -5.47 -26.51
CA ALA A 62 2.91 -6.10 -26.17
C ALA A 62 1.74 -5.22 -26.64
N PRO A 63 0.70 -5.78 -27.28
CA PRO A 63 -0.50 -5.01 -27.60
C PRO A 63 -1.10 -4.47 -26.30
N ALA A 64 -1.00 -3.16 -26.10
CA ALA A 64 -1.47 -2.47 -24.91
C ALA A 64 -3.00 -2.30 -24.99
N THR A 65 -3.74 -3.39 -24.86
CA THR A 65 -5.17 -3.29 -24.55
C THR A 65 -5.29 -2.92 -23.08
N LEU A 66 -5.91 -1.78 -22.78
CA LEU A 66 -6.17 -1.38 -21.41
C LEU A 66 -7.06 -2.41 -20.70
N SER A 67 -6.91 -2.48 -19.38
CA SER A 67 -7.82 -3.26 -18.55
C SER A 67 -9.25 -2.72 -18.68
N SER A 68 -10.25 -3.59 -18.50
CA SER A 68 -11.66 -3.20 -18.64
C SER A 68 -12.14 -2.16 -17.62
N TRP A 69 -11.38 -1.95 -16.54
CA TRP A 69 -11.67 -0.99 -15.48
C TRP A 69 -10.96 0.37 -15.65
N LEU A 70 -10.09 0.52 -16.66
CA LEU A 70 -9.41 1.78 -16.96
C LEU A 70 -9.64 2.16 -18.42
N SER A 71 -10.46 3.18 -18.65
CA SER A 71 -10.71 3.70 -19.99
C SER A 71 -9.54 4.53 -20.53
N GLU A 72 -9.49 4.72 -21.85
CA GLU A 72 -8.52 5.62 -22.49
C GLU A 72 -8.67 7.06 -22.01
N GLU A 73 -9.90 7.53 -21.78
CA GLU A 73 -10.17 8.88 -21.27
C GLU A 73 -9.60 9.08 -19.86
N GLU A 74 -9.74 8.09 -18.98
CA GLU A 74 -9.17 8.15 -17.63
C GLU A 74 -7.64 8.12 -17.66
N LEU A 75 -7.05 7.28 -18.51
CA LEU A 75 -5.60 7.25 -18.70
C LEU A 75 -5.07 8.59 -19.23
N ASP A 76 -5.70 9.15 -20.25
CA ASP A 76 -5.34 10.45 -20.83
C ASP A 76 -5.50 11.58 -19.81
N TYR A 77 -6.53 11.52 -18.97
CA TYR A 77 -6.70 12.44 -17.87
C TYR A 77 -5.48 12.40 -16.93
N TYR A 78 -5.05 11.24 -16.46
CA TYR A 78 -3.87 11.12 -15.59
C TYR A 78 -2.60 11.56 -16.31
N ALA A 79 -2.38 11.12 -17.56
CA ALA A 79 -1.23 11.50 -18.37
C ALA A 79 -1.12 13.03 -18.49
N SER A 80 -2.22 13.71 -18.84
CA SER A 80 -2.26 15.17 -18.98
C SER A 80 -1.89 15.93 -17.69
N LYS A 81 -2.23 15.37 -16.51
CA LYS A 81 -1.84 15.97 -15.22
C LYS A 81 -0.35 15.83 -14.99
N PHE A 82 0.19 14.63 -15.17
CA PHE A 82 1.61 14.36 -14.95
C PHE A 82 2.53 15.01 -16.00
N GLU A 83 2.07 15.20 -17.23
CA GLU A 83 2.79 16.02 -18.23
C GLU A 83 2.93 17.48 -17.77
N LYS A 84 1.89 18.02 -17.13
CA LYS A 84 1.89 19.40 -16.64
C LYS A 84 2.71 19.58 -15.37
N THR A 85 2.60 18.67 -14.40
CA THR A 85 3.22 18.82 -13.07
C THR A 85 4.57 18.12 -12.95
N GLY A 86 4.87 17.18 -13.85
CA GLY A 86 5.94 16.22 -13.69
C GLY A 86 5.69 15.25 -12.52
N PHE A 87 6.66 14.37 -12.27
CA PHE A 87 6.62 13.37 -11.21
C PHE A 87 7.40 13.76 -9.95
N THR A 88 8.09 14.91 -9.94
CA THR A 88 8.96 15.31 -8.81
C THR A 88 8.21 15.38 -7.48
N GLY A 89 7.01 15.98 -7.47
CA GLY A 89 6.19 16.09 -6.26
C GLY A 89 5.85 14.72 -5.66
N PRO A 90 5.18 13.84 -6.42
CA PRO A 90 4.87 12.48 -5.94
C PRO A 90 6.12 11.65 -5.57
N ILE A 91 7.21 11.74 -6.34
CA ILE A 91 8.45 11.02 -6.04
C ILE A 91 9.14 11.55 -4.76
N ASN A 92 8.92 12.82 -4.39
CA ASN A 92 9.50 13.37 -3.17
C ASN A 92 8.98 12.68 -1.89
N TYR A 93 7.78 12.09 -1.90
CA TYR A 93 7.30 11.27 -0.78
C TYR A 93 8.25 10.11 -0.49
N TYR A 94 8.63 9.34 -1.52
CA TYR A 94 9.60 8.25 -1.37
C TYR A 94 11.00 8.73 -0.96
N ARG A 95 11.41 9.93 -1.38
CA ARG A 95 12.69 10.54 -0.95
C ARG A 95 12.69 10.93 0.53
N ALA A 96 11.51 11.23 1.08
CA ALA A 96 11.34 11.63 2.48
C ALA A 96 11.24 10.44 3.44
N LEU A 97 11.01 9.21 2.97
CA LEU A 97 10.85 8.02 3.83
C LEU A 97 11.94 7.87 4.92
N PRO A 98 13.25 8.10 4.66
CA PRO A 98 14.25 8.04 5.72
C PRO A 98 14.06 9.13 6.79
N LEU A 99 13.65 10.33 6.39
CA LEU A 99 13.36 11.43 7.30
C LEU A 99 12.06 11.17 8.07
N ASP A 100 11.03 10.65 7.42
CA ASP A 100 9.77 10.28 8.07
C ASP A 100 10.04 9.23 9.16
N TRP A 101 10.92 8.25 8.91
CA TRP A 101 11.38 7.30 9.92
C TRP A 101 12.07 7.98 11.11
N GLU A 102 12.96 8.96 10.88
CA GLU A 102 13.57 9.69 12.00
C GLU A 102 12.55 10.50 12.80
N LEU A 103 11.64 11.19 12.11
CA LEU A 103 10.63 12.04 12.72
C LEU A 103 9.56 11.26 13.46
N THR A 104 9.30 10.01 13.06
CA THR A 104 8.28 9.15 13.68
C THR A 104 8.79 8.36 14.89
N ALA A 105 10.07 8.50 15.25
CA ALA A 105 10.66 7.86 16.43
C ALA A 105 9.87 8.07 17.74
N PRO A 106 9.28 9.25 18.04
CA PRO A 106 8.47 9.45 19.24
C PRO A 106 7.24 8.53 19.36
N TRP A 107 6.76 7.98 18.24
CA TRP A 107 5.60 7.08 18.20
C TRP A 107 5.98 5.61 18.23
N THR A 108 7.25 5.27 18.46
CA THR A 108 7.70 3.87 18.56
C THR A 108 6.88 3.09 19.59
N GLY A 109 6.16 2.06 19.11
CA GLY A 109 5.34 1.19 19.94
C GLY A 109 3.97 1.77 20.32
N ALA A 110 3.59 2.92 19.77
CA ALA A 110 2.24 3.46 19.93
C ALA A 110 1.21 2.62 19.15
N GLU A 111 -0.01 2.58 19.67
CA GLU A 111 -1.14 1.91 19.02
C GLU A 111 -2.00 2.91 18.25
N VAL A 112 -2.54 2.49 17.11
CA VAL A 112 -3.59 3.22 16.39
C VAL A 112 -4.95 2.88 17.01
N LYS A 113 -5.52 3.83 17.75
CA LYS A 113 -6.79 3.65 18.51
C LYS A 113 -8.03 4.15 17.75
N VAL A 114 -7.98 4.14 16.43
CA VAL A 114 -9.08 4.52 15.55
C VAL A 114 -9.72 3.26 14.99
N GLN A 115 -11.07 3.22 14.92
CA GLN A 115 -11.75 2.11 14.25
C GLN A 115 -11.26 2.03 12.80
N THR A 116 -10.79 0.85 12.41
CA THR A 116 -10.06 0.67 11.15
C THR A 116 -10.60 -0.53 10.39
N LYS A 117 -10.83 -0.36 9.08
CA LYS A 117 -11.04 -1.44 8.13
C LYS A 117 -9.94 -1.42 7.09
N PHE A 118 -9.30 -2.57 6.87
CA PHE A 118 -8.21 -2.74 5.91
C PHE A 118 -8.65 -3.65 4.77
N ILE A 119 -8.50 -3.15 3.54
CA ILE A 119 -8.89 -3.85 2.32
C ILE A 119 -7.72 -3.84 1.34
N VAL A 120 -7.37 -4.98 0.77
CA VAL A 120 -6.22 -5.16 -0.12
C VAL A 120 -6.54 -6.14 -1.25
N GLY A 121 -5.91 -5.98 -2.41
CA GLY A 121 -6.03 -6.93 -3.52
C GLY A 121 -5.13 -8.15 -3.33
N GLU A 122 -5.55 -9.32 -3.80
CA GLU A 122 -4.77 -10.56 -3.76
C GLU A 122 -3.39 -10.42 -4.43
N PHE A 123 -3.33 -9.66 -5.53
CA PHE A 123 -2.13 -9.45 -6.34
C PHE A 123 -1.46 -8.08 -6.08
N ASP A 124 -1.82 -7.39 -5.00
CA ASP A 124 -1.18 -6.14 -4.61
C ASP A 124 0.31 -6.37 -4.27
N LEU A 125 1.20 -5.59 -4.92
CA LEU A 125 2.65 -5.70 -4.72
C LEU A 125 3.09 -5.46 -3.27
N VAL A 126 2.41 -4.57 -2.55
CA VAL A 126 2.65 -4.31 -1.13
C VAL A 126 2.23 -5.50 -0.28
N TYR A 127 1.10 -6.13 -0.61
CA TYR A 127 0.63 -7.34 0.08
C TYR A 127 1.53 -8.55 -0.17
N LEU A 128 2.16 -8.62 -1.34
CA LEU A 128 3.08 -9.68 -1.73
C LEU A 128 4.53 -9.44 -1.28
N THR A 129 4.83 -8.29 -0.65
CA THR A 129 6.15 -8.00 -0.11
C THR A 129 6.48 -8.99 1.03
N PRO A 130 7.71 -9.53 1.11
CA PRO A 130 8.10 -10.46 2.17
C PRO A 130 7.80 -9.92 3.57
N GLY A 131 7.12 -10.71 4.41
CA GLY A 131 6.74 -10.32 5.77
C GLY A 131 5.39 -9.59 5.87
N ALA A 132 4.85 -9.06 4.78
CA ALA A 132 3.60 -8.30 4.83
C ALA A 132 2.39 -9.18 5.19
N LYS A 133 2.27 -10.37 4.58
CA LYS A 133 1.19 -11.32 4.88
C LYS A 133 1.26 -11.79 6.33
N GLU A 134 2.46 -12.10 6.81
CA GLU A 134 2.70 -12.53 8.19
C GLU A 134 2.30 -11.41 9.16
N TYR A 135 2.72 -10.17 8.92
CA TYR A 135 2.34 -9.02 9.75
C TYR A 135 0.83 -8.82 9.79
N ILE A 136 0.17 -8.83 8.63
CA ILE A 136 -1.27 -8.58 8.47
C ILE A 136 -2.10 -9.68 9.14
N HIS A 137 -1.76 -10.95 8.92
CA HIS A 137 -2.62 -12.09 9.28
C HIS A 137 -2.24 -12.79 10.59
N ASN A 138 -0.98 -12.69 11.05
CA ASN A 138 -0.51 -13.40 12.24
C ASN A 138 -0.64 -12.57 13.55
N GLY A 139 -1.47 -11.53 13.53
CA GLY A 139 -1.87 -10.78 14.71
C GLY A 139 -0.98 -9.59 15.08
N GLU A 140 0.16 -9.38 14.42
CA GLU A 140 1.00 -8.19 14.67
C GLU A 140 0.27 -6.91 14.27
N PHE A 141 -0.39 -6.90 13.10
CA PHE A 141 -1.17 -5.75 12.66
C PHE A 141 -2.34 -5.45 13.61
N LYS A 142 -3.03 -6.48 14.12
CA LYS A 142 -4.10 -6.34 15.11
C LYS A 142 -3.59 -5.86 16.48
N LYS A 143 -2.34 -6.19 16.84
CA LYS A 143 -1.69 -5.68 18.05
C LYS A 143 -1.42 -4.18 17.94
N ASP A 144 -0.96 -3.72 16.78
CA ASP A 144 -0.64 -2.31 16.55
C ASP A 144 -1.88 -1.46 16.26
N VAL A 145 -2.94 -2.08 15.73
CA VAL A 145 -4.25 -1.47 15.48
C VAL A 145 -5.34 -2.28 16.22
N PRO A 146 -5.51 -2.07 17.55
CA PRO A 146 -6.41 -2.88 18.36
C PRO A 146 -7.87 -2.88 17.89
N LEU A 147 -8.31 -1.80 17.22
CA LEU A 147 -9.66 -1.64 16.68
C LEU A 147 -9.77 -1.98 15.18
N LEU A 148 -8.83 -2.77 14.65
CA LEU A 148 -8.89 -3.30 13.28
C LEU A 148 -10.02 -4.34 13.13
N GLU A 149 -10.95 -4.14 12.19
CA GLU A 149 -11.92 -5.16 11.80
C GLU A 149 -11.25 -6.30 11.01
N GLU A 150 -12.03 -7.31 10.63
CA GLU A 150 -11.52 -8.37 9.75
C GLU A 150 -10.90 -7.78 8.47
N VAL A 151 -9.71 -8.26 8.13
CA VAL A 151 -8.99 -7.87 6.91
C VAL A 151 -9.70 -8.46 5.71
N VAL A 152 -9.97 -7.63 4.71
CA VAL A 152 -10.56 -8.07 3.44
C VAL A 152 -9.46 -8.22 2.39
N VAL A 153 -9.35 -9.40 1.80
CA VAL A 153 -8.52 -9.66 0.62
C VAL A 153 -9.43 -9.87 -0.59
N LEU A 154 -9.34 -8.99 -1.58
CA LEU A 154 -10.15 -9.05 -2.80
C LEU A 154 -9.50 -10.00 -3.81
N GLU A 155 -10.16 -11.14 -4.05
CA GLU A 155 -9.69 -12.19 -4.97
C GLU A 155 -9.54 -11.65 -6.40
N GLY A 156 -8.41 -11.95 -7.02
CA GLY A 156 -8.11 -11.55 -8.38
C GLY A 156 -7.89 -10.05 -8.60
N ALA A 157 -7.87 -9.22 -7.54
CA ALA A 157 -7.64 -7.78 -7.64
C ALA A 157 -6.16 -7.41 -7.44
N GLY A 158 -5.72 -6.36 -8.15
CA GLY A 158 -4.38 -5.80 -8.04
C GLY A 158 -4.29 -4.65 -7.01
N HIS A 159 -3.42 -3.68 -7.30
CA HIS A 159 -3.12 -2.60 -6.37
C HIS A 159 -4.19 -1.50 -6.32
N PHE A 160 -4.80 -1.17 -7.47
CA PHE A 160 -5.77 -0.08 -7.57
C PHE A 160 -7.21 -0.55 -7.32
N VAL A 161 -7.43 -1.24 -6.19
CA VAL A 161 -8.71 -1.89 -5.87
C VAL A 161 -9.92 -0.96 -5.90
N ASN A 162 -9.73 0.33 -5.59
CA ASN A 162 -10.81 1.32 -5.62
C ASN A 162 -11.25 1.72 -7.04
N GLN A 163 -10.44 1.44 -8.06
CA GLN A 163 -10.82 1.58 -9.48
C GLN A 163 -11.25 0.22 -10.04
N GLU A 164 -10.47 -0.82 -9.76
CA GLU A 164 -10.69 -2.18 -10.29
C GLU A 164 -11.95 -2.85 -9.73
N ARG A 165 -12.25 -2.65 -8.43
CA ARG A 165 -13.36 -3.28 -7.69
C ARG A 165 -14.28 -2.22 -7.08
N LEU A 166 -14.67 -1.23 -7.89
CA LEU A 166 -15.43 -0.05 -7.50
C LEU A 166 -16.65 -0.37 -6.61
N ASP A 167 -17.51 -1.29 -7.06
CA ASP A 167 -18.76 -1.61 -6.35
C ASP A 167 -18.49 -2.31 -5.02
N GLU A 168 -17.54 -3.26 -4.99
CA GLU A 168 -17.16 -4.00 -3.77
C GLU A 168 -16.54 -3.04 -2.72
N ILE A 169 -15.67 -2.13 -3.15
CA ILE A 169 -15.07 -1.11 -2.28
C ILE A 169 -16.12 -0.14 -1.74
N ASN A 170 -17.02 0.36 -2.60
CA ASN A 170 -18.10 1.26 -2.17
C ASN A 170 -19.00 0.60 -1.12
N GLN A 171 -19.36 -0.66 -1.33
CA GLN A 171 -20.16 -1.43 -0.37
C GLN A 171 -19.41 -1.60 0.96
N HIS A 172 -18.13 -1.96 0.91
CA HIS A 172 -17.32 -2.11 2.11
C HIS A 172 -17.14 -0.83 2.92
N ILE A 173 -17.00 0.32 2.24
CA ILE A 173 -16.95 1.63 2.88
C ILE A 173 -18.30 1.93 3.53
N TYR A 174 -19.39 1.80 2.77
CA TYR A 174 -20.75 2.09 3.24
C TYR A 174 -21.10 1.26 4.49
N ASP A 175 -20.93 -0.06 4.43
CA ASP A 175 -21.26 -0.95 5.54
C ASP A 175 -20.43 -0.69 6.79
N PHE A 176 -19.19 -0.23 6.61
CA PHE A 176 -18.31 0.09 7.73
C PHE A 176 -18.72 1.40 8.41
N ILE A 177 -18.96 2.46 7.64
CA ILE A 177 -19.33 3.77 8.21
C ILE A 177 -20.75 3.77 8.80
N GLN A 178 -21.66 2.90 8.32
CA GLN A 178 -23.01 2.77 8.91
C GLN A 178 -23.02 2.21 10.34
N LYS A 179 -21.89 1.68 10.82
CA LYS A 179 -21.76 1.21 12.22
C LYS A 179 -21.68 2.36 13.23
N PHE A 180 -21.55 3.62 12.78
CA PHE A 180 -21.34 4.84 13.57
C PHE A 180 -22.26 5.99 13.12
#